data_AF-A0A538HP94-F1
#
_entry.id   AF-A0A538HP94-F1
#
_cell.length_a   1.000
_cell.length_b   1.000
_cell.length_c   1.000
_cell.angle_alpha   90.00
_cell.angle_beta   90.00
_cell.angle_gamma   90.00
#
_symmetry.space_group_name_H-M   'P 1'
#
loop_
_entity.id
_entity.type
_entity.pdbx_description
1 polymer ?
#
loop_
_entity_poly.entity_id
_entity_poly.type
_entity_poly.pdbx_seq_one_letter_code
_entity_poly.pdbx_strand_id
1 'polypeptide(L)'
;MRRRSRPGRFAERTLDGVDDRGVDERIVFWIERRAGALWVVGRSINPQLRSTDEPRPDDVIFEGYELEEALAEANEALEDDLRVLEEDGRTPSVKPFTRREVLPLLERFFFGR
;
A
#
# COMPACT_ATOMS: atom_id res chain seq x y z
N MET A 1 -16.94 3.40 8.13
CA MET A 1 -16.25 2.51 9.10
C MET A 1 -14.83 3.02 9.29
N ARG A 2 -14.39 3.19 10.54
CA ARG A 2 -13.02 3.61 10.87
C ARG A 2 -12.07 2.49 10.44
N ARG A 3 -11.20 2.74 9.45
CA ARG A 3 -10.23 1.76 8.93
C ARG A 3 -9.39 1.29 10.11
N ARG A 4 -9.57 0.04 10.57
CA ARG A 4 -8.72 -0.53 11.62
C ARG A 4 -7.32 -0.59 11.03
N SER A 5 -6.41 0.27 11.51
CA SER A 5 -4.98 0.13 11.23
C SER A 5 -4.58 -1.29 11.60
N ARG A 6 -4.22 -2.12 10.61
CA ARG A 6 -3.78 -3.48 10.91
C ARG A 6 -2.46 -3.41 11.67
N PRO A 7 -2.30 -4.19 12.75
CA PRO A 7 -1.01 -4.27 13.44
C PRO A 7 0.08 -4.56 12.42
N GLY A 8 1.13 -3.73 12.40
CA GLY A 8 2.25 -3.91 11.48
C GLY A 8 2.16 -3.17 10.16
N ARG A 9 1.05 -2.51 9.78
CA ARG A 9 1.03 -1.57 8.63
C ARG A 9 1.58 -0.21 9.04
N PHE A 10 2.57 0.27 8.30
CA PHE A 10 3.29 1.52 8.56
C PHE A 10 2.81 2.64 7.65
N ALA A 11 2.42 2.32 6.42
CA ALA A 11 1.86 3.29 5.51
C ALA A 11 0.83 2.60 4.59
N GLU A 12 -0.12 3.39 4.09
CA GLU A 12 -1.08 2.92 3.08
C GLU A 12 -1.43 4.07 2.15
N ARG A 13 -1.76 3.73 0.90
CA ARG A 13 -2.36 4.61 -0.10
C ARG A 13 -3.55 3.90 -0.75
N THR A 14 -4.48 4.70 -1.23
CA THR A 14 -5.68 4.20 -1.92
C THR A 14 -5.84 5.00 -3.20
N LEU A 15 -6.00 4.30 -4.30
CA LEU A 15 -6.40 4.86 -5.58
C LEU A 15 -7.83 4.42 -5.87
N ASP A 16 -8.63 5.34 -6.39
CA ASP A 16 -10.00 5.09 -6.82
C ASP A 16 -10.10 5.43 -8.32
N GLY A 17 -10.58 4.48 -9.10
CA GLY A 17 -10.67 4.53 -10.56
C GLY A 17 -11.91 3.82 -11.09
N VAL A 18 -11.89 3.48 -12.37
CA VAL A 18 -12.89 2.63 -13.02
C VAL A 18 -12.16 1.62 -13.91
N ASP A 19 -12.70 0.42 -14.04
CA ASP A 19 -12.19 -0.58 -14.98
C ASP A 19 -12.68 -0.31 -16.42
N ASP A 20 -12.22 -1.14 -17.37
CA ASP A 20 -12.61 -1.09 -18.79
C ASP A 20 -14.13 -1.25 -19.03
N ARG A 21 -14.89 -1.69 -18.02
CA ARG A 21 -16.35 -1.87 -18.07
C ARG A 21 -17.09 -0.70 -17.41
N GLY A 22 -16.37 0.30 -16.93
CA GLY A 22 -16.91 1.44 -16.19
C GLY A 22 -17.35 1.11 -14.76
N VAL A 23 -16.86 0.00 -14.20
CA VAL A 23 -17.14 -0.39 -12.80
C VAL A 23 -16.10 0.25 -11.89
N ASP A 24 -16.55 0.80 -10.77
CA ASP A 24 -15.66 1.40 -9.77
C ASP A 24 -14.58 0.41 -9.31
N GLU A 25 -13.32 0.85 -9.42
CA GLU A 25 -12.16 0.10 -8.95
C GLU A 25 -11.47 0.85 -7.82
N ARG A 26 -11.02 0.09 -6.81
CA ARG A 26 -10.17 0.59 -5.73
C ARG A 26 -8.91 -0.24 -5.61
N ILE A 27 -7.76 0.42 -5.68
CA ILE A 27 -6.46 -0.19 -5.44
C ILE A 27 -5.93 0.28 -4.09
N VAL A 28 -5.50 -0.65 -3.24
CA VAL A 28 -4.92 -0.35 -1.93
C VAL A 28 -3.48 -0.83 -1.89
N PHE A 29 -2.57 0.10 -1.62
CA PHE A 29 -1.15 -0.16 -1.44
C PHE A 29 -0.78 -0.02 0.02
N TRP A 30 0.07 -0.90 0.57
CA TRP A 30 0.58 -0.75 1.91
C TRP A 30 2.03 -1.19 2.05
N ILE A 31 2.69 -0.60 3.05
CA ILE A 31 3.97 -1.07 3.57
C ILE A 31 3.71 -1.61 4.97
N GLU A 32 4.08 -2.86 5.21
CA GLU A 32 4.01 -3.48 6.53
C GLU A 32 5.33 -4.10 6.95
N ARG A 33 5.47 -4.28 8.26
CA ARG A 33 6.63 -4.86 8.89
C ARG A 33 6.20 -6.10 9.67
N ARG A 34 6.63 -7.27 9.19
CA ARG A 34 6.34 -8.57 9.80
C ARG A 34 7.41 -8.97 10.80
N ALA A 35 7.20 -10.08 11.51
CA ALA A 35 8.20 -10.64 12.41
C ALA A 35 9.53 -10.91 11.68
N GLY A 36 10.66 -10.85 12.40
CA GLY A 36 11.96 -11.23 11.83
C GLY A 36 12.60 -10.22 10.87
N ALA A 37 12.35 -8.93 11.04
CA ALA A 37 12.95 -7.89 10.19
C ALA A 37 12.32 -7.65 8.81
N LEU A 38 11.30 -8.42 8.43
CA LEU A 38 10.78 -8.44 7.07
C LEU A 38 9.83 -7.27 6.75
N TRP A 39 10.20 -6.44 5.78
CA TRP A 39 9.32 -5.50 5.11
C TRP A 39 8.53 -6.21 4.01
N VAL A 40 7.26 -5.83 3.90
CA VAL A 40 6.37 -6.32 2.87
C VAL A 40 5.65 -5.15 2.24
N VAL A 41 5.61 -5.13 0.91
CA VAL A 41 4.78 -4.23 0.14
C VAL A 41 3.64 -5.04 -0.45
N GLY A 42 2.43 -4.55 -0.27
CA GLY A 42 1.27 -5.14 -0.92
C GLY A 42 0.49 -4.15 -1.75
N ARG A 43 -0.16 -4.69 -2.79
CA ARG A 43 -1.07 -4.04 -3.72
C ARG A 43 -2.28 -4.95 -3.88
N SER A 44 -3.46 -4.47 -3.48
CA SER A 44 -4.71 -5.21 -3.60
C SER A 44 -5.70 -4.43 -4.44
N ILE A 45 -6.25 -5.08 -5.46
CA ILE A 45 -7.39 -4.59 -6.23
C ILE A 45 -8.69 -5.03 -5.54
N ASN A 46 -9.63 -4.10 -5.42
CA ASN A 46 -10.97 -4.25 -4.87
C ASN A 46 -11.06 -5.04 -3.54
N PRO A 47 -10.21 -4.75 -2.52
CA PRO A 47 -10.26 -5.45 -1.25
C PRO A 47 -11.62 -5.32 -0.55
N GLN A 48 -12.34 -4.22 -0.77
CA GLN A 48 -13.68 -3.97 -0.21
C GLN A 48 -14.76 -4.93 -0.70
N LEU A 49 -14.53 -5.64 -1.80
CA LEU A 49 -15.47 -6.62 -2.36
C LEU A 49 -15.22 -8.04 -1.84
N ARG A 50 -14.19 -8.24 -1.01
CA ARG A 50 -13.80 -9.56 -0.51
C ARG A 50 -14.64 -9.94 0.71
N SER A 51 -14.78 -11.26 0.91
CA SER A 51 -15.44 -11.84 2.09
C SER A 51 -14.65 -11.64 3.38
N THR A 52 -13.35 -11.39 3.28
CA THR A 52 -12.48 -11.09 4.41
C THR A 52 -11.56 -9.93 4.07
N ASP A 53 -11.11 -9.27 5.12
CA ASP A 53 -10.14 -8.18 5.02
C ASP A 53 -8.72 -8.71 4.76
N GLU A 54 -8.39 -9.97 5.03
CA GLU A 54 -7.01 -10.48 4.99
C GLU A 54 -6.35 -10.32 3.60
N PRO A 55 -5.07 -9.88 3.53
CA PRO A 55 -4.35 -9.87 2.27
C PRO A 55 -4.15 -11.29 1.76
N ARG A 56 -4.30 -11.47 0.46
CA ARG A 56 -3.97 -12.72 -0.23
C ARG A 56 -2.48 -12.76 -0.53
N PRO A 57 -1.89 -13.95 -0.71
CA PRO A 57 -0.50 -14.08 -1.15
C PRO A 57 -0.21 -13.27 -2.43
N ASP A 58 -1.12 -13.30 -3.40
CA ASP A 58 -0.97 -12.60 -4.68
C ASP A 58 -1.08 -11.07 -4.56
N ASP A 59 -1.48 -10.54 -3.39
CA ASP A 59 -1.43 -9.09 -3.17
C ASP A 59 -0.02 -8.63 -2.76
N VAL A 60 0.89 -9.54 -2.43
CA VAL A 60 2.26 -9.20 -2.02
C VAL A 60 3.12 -9.03 -3.27
N ILE A 61 3.65 -7.82 -3.45
CA ILE A 61 4.50 -7.49 -4.61
C ILE A 61 5.99 -7.44 -4.24
N PHE A 62 6.32 -7.29 -2.96
CA PHE A 62 7.69 -7.34 -2.47
C PHE A 62 7.76 -7.88 -1.04
N GLU A 63 8.78 -8.69 -0.77
CA GLU A 63 9.21 -9.08 0.57
C GLU A 63 10.74 -8.98 0.68
N GLY A 64 11.24 -8.26 1.68
CA GLY A 64 12.68 -8.04 1.84
C GLY A 64 13.05 -7.42 3.17
N TYR A 65 14.34 -7.21 3.41
CA TYR A 65 14.83 -6.71 4.70
C TYR A 65 15.19 -5.23 4.68
N GLU A 66 15.27 -4.62 3.49
CA GLU A 66 15.65 -3.23 3.32
C GLU A 66 14.41 -2.33 3.15
N LEU A 67 14.33 -1.27 3.97
CA LEU A 67 13.24 -0.30 3.87
C LEU A 67 13.30 0.49 2.57
N GLU A 68 14.50 0.79 2.06
CA GLU A 68 14.65 1.57 0.83
C GLU A 68 14.12 0.79 -0.39
N GLU A 69 14.40 -0.51 -0.47
CA GLU A 69 13.81 -1.38 -1.50
C GLU A 69 12.29 -1.44 -1.38
N ALA A 70 11.76 -1.64 -0.16
CA ALA A 70 10.31 -1.64 0.05
C ALA A 70 9.66 -0.30 -0.34
N LEU A 71 10.33 0.83 -0.11
CA LEU A 71 9.85 2.14 -0.53
C LEU A 71 9.92 2.32 -2.06
N ALA A 72 10.98 1.81 -2.70
CA ALA A 72 11.11 1.83 -4.16
C ALA A 72 9.98 1.05 -4.82
N GLU A 73 9.80 -0.22 -4.43
CA GLU A 73 8.77 -1.12 -4.97
C GLU A 73 7.36 -0.59 -4.74
N ALA A 74 7.09 -0.02 -3.56
CA ALA A 74 5.80 0.59 -3.27
C ALA A 74 5.51 1.83 -4.13
N ASN A 75 6.53 2.64 -4.41
CA ASN A 75 6.38 3.85 -5.20
C ASN A 75 6.34 3.59 -6.70
N GLU A 76 7.11 2.62 -7.20
CA GLU A 76 7.07 2.18 -8.59
C GLU A 76 5.68 1.64 -8.94
N ALA A 77 5.17 0.71 -8.13
CA ALA A 77 3.83 0.16 -8.35
C ALA A 77 2.72 1.24 -8.20
N LEU A 78 2.90 2.20 -7.29
CA LEU A 78 1.98 3.34 -7.15
C LEU A 78 2.01 4.25 -8.38
N GLU A 79 3.20 4.58 -8.89
CA GLU A 79 3.36 5.42 -10.07
C GLU A 79 2.76 4.77 -11.32
N ASP A 80 2.95 3.46 -11.50
CA ASP A 80 2.39 2.74 -12.63
C ASP A 80 0.85 2.79 -12.65
N ASP A 81 0.19 2.57 -11.52
CA ASP A 81 -1.28 2.69 -11.45
C ASP A 81 -1.75 4.16 -11.56
N LEU A 82 -0.97 5.12 -11.05
CA LEU A 82 -1.29 6.54 -11.23
C LEU A 82 -1.24 6.92 -12.72
N ARG A 83 -0.26 6.43 -13.47
CA ARG A 83 -0.13 6.68 -14.91
C ARG A 83 -1.34 6.16 -15.68
N VAL A 84 -1.83 4.96 -15.35
CA VAL A 84 -3.06 4.39 -15.95
C VAL A 84 -4.26 5.30 -15.67
N LEU A 85 -4.43 5.76 -14.43
CA LEU A 85 -5.52 6.67 -14.09
C LEU A 85 -5.43 8.02 -14.82
N GLU A 86 -4.22 8.55 -15.02
CA GLU A 86 -3.97 9.76 -15.80
C GLU A 86 -4.32 9.60 -17.27
N GLU A 87 -4.00 8.45 -17.87
CA GLU A 87 -4.40 8.10 -19.24
C GLU A 87 -5.93 8.03 -19.39
N ASP A 88 -6.64 7.60 -18.34
CA ASP A 88 -8.11 7.63 -18.25
C ASP A 88 -8.70 9.01 -17.94
N GLY A 89 -7.85 10.06 -17.91
CA GLY A 89 -8.24 11.44 -17.65
C GLY A 89 -8.53 11.76 -16.18
N ARG A 90 -8.13 10.89 -15.24
CA ARG A 90 -8.22 11.13 -13.80
C ARG A 90 -6.89 11.63 -13.26
N THR A 91 -6.93 12.60 -12.34
CA THR A 91 -5.73 13.18 -11.73
C THR A 91 -5.76 13.02 -10.21
N PRO A 92 -5.65 11.76 -9.71
CA PRO A 92 -5.61 11.51 -8.27
C PRO A 92 -4.36 12.14 -7.64
N SER A 93 -4.55 13.01 -6.64
CA SER A 93 -3.44 13.59 -5.89
C SER A 93 -3.05 12.66 -4.73
N VAL A 94 -2.16 11.71 -5.02
CA VAL A 94 -1.63 10.78 -4.01
C VAL A 94 -0.13 11.00 -3.85
N LYS A 95 0.32 11.15 -2.59
CA LYS A 95 1.73 11.36 -2.27
C LYS A 95 2.48 10.02 -2.29
N PRO A 96 3.74 10.00 -2.72
CA PRO A 96 4.57 8.81 -2.60
C PRO A 96 4.74 8.39 -1.13
N PHE A 97 5.13 7.14 -0.93
CA PHE A 97 5.62 6.63 0.33
C PHE A 97 7.00 7.21 0.63
N THR A 98 7.21 7.64 1.86
CA THR A 98 8.46 8.28 2.27
C THR A 98 9.04 7.64 3.52
N ARG A 99 10.37 7.61 3.60
CA ARG A 99 11.06 7.20 4.83
C ARG A 99 10.62 8.01 6.05
N ARG A 100 10.29 9.28 5.87
CA ARG A 100 9.87 10.20 6.93
C ARG A 100 8.56 9.80 7.60
N GLU A 101 7.64 9.15 6.89
CA GLU A 101 6.38 8.67 7.51
C GLU A 101 6.55 7.29 8.16
N VAL A 102 7.47 6.46 7.66
CA VAL A 102 7.67 5.08 8.15
C VAL A 102 8.55 5.04 9.41
N LEU A 103 9.65 5.81 9.45
CA LEU A 103 10.61 5.75 10.55
C LEU A 103 10.01 6.04 11.94
N PRO A 104 9.18 7.08 12.14
CA PRO A 104 8.64 7.37 13.47
C PRO A 104 7.77 6.23 14.02
N LEU A 105 7.04 5.53 13.13
CA LEU A 105 6.25 4.37 13.51
C LEU A 105 7.14 3.19 13.89
N LEU A 106 8.32 3.09 13.29
CA LEU A 106 9.30 2.03 13.59
C LEU A 106 9.98 2.26 14.93
N GLU A 107 10.35 3.51 15.21
CA GLU A 107 10.84 3.91 16.51
C GLU A 107 9.80 3.62 17.59
N ARG A 108 8.53 3.97 17.36
CA ARG A 108 7.44 3.63 18.28
C ARG A 108 7.26 2.13 18.45
N PHE A 109 7.38 1.36 17.37
CA PHE A 109 7.27 -0.10 17.39
C PHE A 109 8.37 -0.76 18.24
N PHE A 110 9.61 -0.26 18.18
CA PHE A 110 10.73 -0.80 18.95
C PHE A 110 10.85 -0.23 20.37
N PHE A 111 10.58 1.06 20.55
CA PHE A 111 10.92 1.80 21.78
C PHE A 111 9.70 2.21 22.61
N GLY A 112 8.47 2.02 22.10
CA GLY A 112 7.24 2.23 22.87
C GLY A 112 7.00 3.67 23.36
N ARG A 113 7.68 4.67 22.77
CA ARG A 113 7.44 6.10 23.04
C ARG A 113 6.36 6.69 22.15
#